data_AF-A0A9D3RR60-F1
#
_entry.id   AF-A0A9D3RR60-F1
#
_cell.length_a   1.000
_cell.length_b   1.000
_cell.length_c   1.000
_cell.angle_alpha   90.00
_cell.angle_beta   90.00
_cell.angle_gamma   90.00
#
_symmetry.space_group_name_H-M   'P 1'
#
loop_
_entity.id
_entity.type
_entity.pdbx_description
1 polymer ?
#
loop_
_entity_poly.entity_id
_entity_poly.type
_entity_poly.pdbx_seq_one_letter_code
_entity_poly.pdbx_strand_id
1 'polypeptide(L)'
;MEFLRALAPVLLLLLALQHAAAFWILNIIFPPNANGKSRHNQNNSTPPVIIVPGNLGNRLEAKIDKPALVHWLCYKKTEDYFPLWIDLNMFMPIGLDCWIDNIRIVYNRTTRKATNAPGWM
;
A
#
# COMPACT_ATOMS: atom_id res chain seq x y z
N MET A 1 22.24 -48.58 -6.21
CA MET A 1 22.21 -47.95 -7.56
C MET A 1 20.81 -47.48 -7.96
N GLU A 2 19.74 -48.17 -7.57
CA GLU A 2 18.35 -47.76 -7.85
C GLU A 2 17.93 -46.43 -7.21
N PHE A 3 18.40 -46.14 -5.99
CA PHE A 3 18.07 -44.90 -5.27
C PHE A 3 18.64 -43.64 -5.96
N LEU A 4 19.83 -43.77 -6.59
CA LEU A 4 20.47 -42.67 -7.32
C LEU A 4 19.75 -42.38 -8.65
N ARG A 5 19.19 -43.42 -9.27
CA ARG A 5 18.39 -43.32 -10.51
C ARG A 5 17.03 -42.67 -10.27
N ALA A 6 16.42 -42.90 -9.10
CA ALA A 6 15.16 -42.27 -8.72
C ALA A 6 15.29 -40.78 -8.37
N LEU A 7 16.46 -40.35 -7.87
CA LEU A 7 16.72 -38.96 -7.49
C LEU A 7 17.18 -38.07 -8.66
N ALA A 8 17.79 -38.67 -9.69
CA ALA A 8 18.25 -37.95 -10.88
C ALA A 8 17.15 -37.15 -11.61
N PRO A 9 15.94 -37.69 -11.89
CA PRO A 9 14.89 -36.93 -12.56
C PRO A 9 14.32 -35.81 -11.68
N VAL A 10 14.25 -36.02 -10.36
CA VAL A 10 13.81 -35.00 -9.40
C VAL A 10 14.81 -33.85 -9.33
N LEU A 11 16.11 -34.17 -9.32
CA LEU A 11 17.18 -33.17 -9.33
C LEU A 11 17.20 -32.38 -10.64
N LEU A 12 17.00 -33.05 -11.79
CA LEU A 12 16.89 -32.38 -13.09
C LEU A 12 15.65 -31.47 -13.16
N LEU A 13 14.52 -31.91 -12.61
CA LEU A 13 13.30 -31.11 -12.54
C LEU A 13 13.49 -29.88 -11.65
N LEU A 14 14.13 -30.04 -10.49
CA LEU A 14 14.46 -28.94 -9.59
C LEU A 14 15.42 -27.94 -10.26
N LEU A 15 16.48 -28.42 -10.92
CA LEU A 15 17.43 -27.60 -11.70
C LEU A 15 16.75 -26.86 -12.87
N ALA A 16 15.79 -27.51 -13.55
CA ALA A 16 15.00 -26.89 -14.61
C ALA A 16 14.06 -25.79 -14.08
N LEU A 17 13.46 -25.99 -12.90
CA LEU A 17 12.62 -24.96 -12.25
C LEU A 17 13.39 -23.72 -11.79
N GLN A 18 14.70 -23.82 -11.49
CA GLN A 18 15.50 -22.67 -11.02
C GLN A 18 15.67 -21.60 -12.10
N HIS A 19 15.61 -21.98 -13.38
CA HIS A 19 15.86 -21.06 -14.50
C HIS A 19 14.70 -20.10 -14.78
N ALA A 20 13.49 -20.38 -14.27
CA ALA A 20 12.31 -19.56 -14.54
C ALA A 20 11.92 -18.61 -13.39
N ALA A 21 12.27 -18.92 -12.13
CA ALA A 21 11.79 -18.18 -10.97
C ALA A 21 12.85 -17.37 -10.21
N ALA A 22 14.15 -17.69 -10.36
CA ALA A 22 15.19 -17.11 -9.50
C ALA A 22 15.82 -15.81 -10.05
N PHE A 23 15.67 -15.51 -11.34
CA PHE A 23 16.39 -14.38 -11.96
C PHE A 23 15.74 -13.01 -11.77
N TRP A 24 14.46 -12.95 -11.37
CA TRP A 24 13.78 -11.66 -11.14
C TRP A 24 14.14 -10.99 -9.82
N ILE A 25 14.50 -11.76 -8.78
CA ILE A 25 14.85 -11.25 -7.45
C ILE A 25 16.15 -10.45 -7.51
N LEU A 26 17.09 -10.85 -8.35
CA LEU A 26 18.32 -10.09 -8.57
C LEU A 26 18.04 -8.71 -9.18
N ASN A 27 17.04 -8.57 -10.06
CA ASN A 27 16.64 -7.26 -10.59
C ASN A 27 15.93 -6.37 -9.54
N ILE A 28 15.34 -6.96 -8.50
CA ILE A 28 14.70 -6.22 -7.39
C ILE A 28 15.75 -5.78 -6.35
N ILE A 29 16.70 -6.65 -6.03
CA ILE A 29 17.75 -6.39 -5.03
C ILE A 29 18.89 -5.55 -5.62
N PHE A 30 19.25 -5.80 -6.87
CA PHE A 30 20.25 -5.06 -7.64
C PHE A 30 19.60 -4.55 -8.92
N PRO A 31 18.85 -3.45 -8.86
CA PRO A 31 18.32 -2.82 -10.06
C PRO A 31 19.49 -2.56 -11.03
N PRO A 32 19.40 -3.00 -12.29
CA PRO A 32 20.45 -2.71 -13.27
C PRO A 32 20.63 -1.20 -13.32
N ASN A 33 21.88 -0.76 -13.25
CA ASN A 33 22.20 0.65 -13.28
C ASN A 33 21.62 1.25 -14.55
N ALA A 34 20.55 2.02 -14.40
CA ALA A 34 20.00 2.86 -15.44
C ALA A 34 20.97 4.01 -15.69
N ASN A 35 22.13 3.68 -16.25
CA ASN A 35 22.95 4.61 -17.03
C ASN A 35 22.19 4.93 -18.32
N GLY A 36 20.95 5.37 -18.18
CA GLY A 36 20.37 6.27 -19.13
C GLY A 36 21.34 7.43 -19.16
N LYS A 37 22.14 7.50 -20.23
CA LYS A 37 22.42 8.80 -20.80
C LYS A 37 21.04 9.40 -21.03
N SER A 38 20.52 10.12 -20.04
CA SER A 38 19.46 11.07 -20.24
C SER A 38 20.05 11.99 -21.28
N ARG A 39 19.73 11.72 -22.54
CA ARG A 39 19.87 12.66 -23.63
C ARG A 39 18.85 13.74 -23.31
N HIS A 40 19.15 14.53 -22.30
CA HIS A 40 18.48 15.77 -22.01
C HIS A 40 18.98 16.75 -23.06
N ASN A 41 18.54 16.52 -24.31
CA ASN A 41 18.28 17.65 -25.19
C ASN A 41 17.27 18.49 -24.42
N GLN A 42 17.72 19.61 -23.88
CA GLN A 42 16.94 20.65 -23.21
C GLN A 42 15.97 21.31 -24.21
N ASN A 43 15.16 20.51 -24.90
CA ASN A 43 14.00 21.04 -25.59
C ASN A 43 12.96 21.21 -24.50
N ASN A 44 12.74 22.47 -24.09
CA ASN A 44 11.79 22.91 -23.07
C ASN A 44 10.31 22.65 -23.45
N SER A 45 10.03 21.55 -24.13
CA SER A 45 8.76 21.22 -24.78
C SER A 45 8.30 19.80 -24.40
N THR A 46 8.58 19.37 -23.17
CA THR A 46 7.94 18.18 -22.62
C THR A 46 6.53 18.57 -22.16
N PRO A 47 5.45 17.93 -22.66
CA PRO A 47 4.10 18.26 -22.23
C PRO A 47 3.93 17.92 -20.74
N PRO A 48 3.17 18.73 -19.97
CA PRO A 48 2.90 18.42 -18.57
C PRO A 48 2.12 17.11 -18.46
N VAL A 49 2.50 16.27 -17.50
CA VAL A 49 1.84 14.99 -17.21
C VAL A 49 1.14 15.09 -15.86
N ILE A 50 -0.15 14.74 -15.82
CA ILE A 50 -0.94 14.63 -14.59
C ILE A 50 -1.11 13.15 -14.27
N ILE A 51 -0.75 12.75 -13.05
CA ILE A 51 -0.90 11.38 -12.57
C ILE A 51 -2.10 11.34 -11.64
N VAL A 52 -3.11 10.55 -12.00
CA VAL A 52 -4.28 10.28 -11.17
C VAL A 52 -4.12 8.89 -10.56
N PRO A 53 -3.90 8.75 -9.24
CA PRO A 53 -3.77 7.45 -8.62
C PRO A 53 -5.12 6.71 -8.58
N GLY A 54 -5.05 5.39 -8.49
CA GLY A 54 -6.22 4.54 -8.25
C GLY A 54 -6.74 4.65 -6.81
N ASN A 55 -7.73 3.81 -6.48
CA ASN A 55 -8.24 3.70 -5.11
C ASN A 55 -7.10 3.35 -4.15
N LEU A 56 -7.05 4.00 -2.99
CA LEU A 56 -6.01 3.83 -1.96
C LEU A 56 -4.57 4.18 -2.39
N GLY A 57 -4.37 4.76 -3.58
CA GLY A 57 -3.05 5.11 -4.10
C GLY A 57 -2.50 6.48 -3.66
N ASN A 58 -3.20 7.18 -2.76
CA ASN A 58 -2.78 8.47 -2.23
C ASN A 58 -2.87 8.48 -0.70
N ARG A 59 -2.05 9.29 -0.05
CA ARG A 59 -2.08 9.51 1.39
C ARG A 59 -3.32 10.33 1.76
N LEU A 60 -3.99 9.90 2.83
CA LEU A 60 -5.11 10.62 3.44
C LEU A 60 -4.72 11.02 4.85
N GLU A 61 -5.02 12.27 5.19
CA GLU A 61 -4.77 12.82 6.52
C GLU A 61 -6.09 13.28 7.13
N ALA A 62 -6.20 13.14 8.45
CA ALA A 62 -7.41 13.50 9.17
C ALA A 62 -7.08 14.18 10.50
N LYS A 63 -8.01 15.02 10.95
CA LYS A 63 -8.05 15.57 12.31
C LYS A 63 -9.38 15.18 12.95
N ILE A 64 -9.31 14.72 14.19
CA ILE A 64 -10.44 14.06 14.84
C ILE A 64 -10.74 14.74 16.19
N ASP A 65 -12.03 14.93 16.47
CA ASP A 65 -12.62 15.31 17.76
C ASP A 65 -13.94 14.55 17.96
N LYS A 66 -13.86 13.30 18.44
CA LYS A 66 -15.01 12.39 18.56
C LYS A 66 -15.76 12.56 19.89
N PRO A 67 -17.11 12.50 19.86
CA PRO A 67 -17.92 12.49 21.08
C PRO A 67 -17.82 11.16 21.84
N ALA A 68 -17.71 10.04 21.11
CA ALA A 68 -17.70 8.68 21.65
C ALA A 68 -16.63 7.82 20.98
N LEU A 69 -16.13 6.82 21.71
CA LEU A 69 -15.10 5.88 21.29
C LEU A 69 -15.67 4.46 21.26
N VAL A 70 -15.28 3.67 20.27
CA VAL A 70 -15.63 2.23 20.22
C VAL A 70 -14.78 1.40 21.17
N HIS A 71 -13.53 1.81 21.38
CA HIS A 71 -12.57 1.15 22.25
C HIS A 71 -11.75 2.21 23.01
N TRP A 72 -11.33 1.89 24.23
CA TRP A 72 -10.63 2.82 25.12
C TRP A 72 -9.23 3.23 24.61
N LEU A 73 -8.63 2.40 23.75
CA LEU A 73 -7.32 2.66 23.14
C LEU A 73 -7.39 3.66 21.96
N CYS A 74 -8.59 3.98 21.46
CA CYS A 74 -8.73 4.87 20.31
C CYS A 74 -8.54 6.34 20.71
N TYR A 75 -7.90 7.12 19.84
CA TYR A 75 -7.74 8.56 20.04
C TYR A 75 -9.09 9.27 19.96
N LYS A 76 -9.42 10.01 21.03
CA LYS A 76 -10.62 10.85 21.07
C LYS A 76 -10.46 12.15 20.31
N LYS A 77 -9.30 12.79 20.48
CA LYS A 77 -8.99 14.09 19.92
C LYS A 77 -7.54 14.13 19.48
N THR A 78 -7.28 14.71 18.31
CA THR A 78 -5.92 14.99 17.82
C THR A 78 -5.73 16.50 17.65
N GLU A 79 -4.55 16.99 18.03
CA GLU A 79 -4.21 18.41 17.84
C GLU A 79 -3.86 18.71 16.39
N ASP A 80 -3.08 17.82 15.78
CA ASP A 80 -2.60 17.91 14.41
C ASP A 80 -3.28 16.90 13.47
N TYR A 81 -3.09 17.13 12.17
CA TYR A 81 -3.41 16.18 11.12
C TYR A 81 -2.45 15.00 11.19
N PHE A 82 -3.00 13.80 11.19
CA PHE A 82 -2.22 12.56 11.17
C PHE A 82 -2.55 11.74 9.92
N PRO A 83 -1.62 10.89 9.43
CA PRO A 83 -1.89 9.99 8.31
C PRO A 83 -2.93 8.95 8.73
N LEU A 84 -4.14 9.06 8.16
CA LEU A 84 -5.19 8.05 8.30
C LEU A 84 -4.95 6.86 7.36
N TRP A 85 -4.35 7.12 6.20
CA TRP A 85 -3.95 6.11 5.22
C TRP A 85 -2.66 6.57 4.52
N ILE A 86 -1.57 5.80 4.44
CA ILE A 86 -1.32 4.47 5.02
C ILE A 86 -0.51 4.66 6.31
N ASP A 87 -1.04 4.21 7.45
CA ASP A 87 -0.27 4.07 8.69
C ASP A 87 -0.11 2.59 9.03
N LEU A 88 1.13 2.10 9.02
CA LEU A 88 1.46 0.69 9.26
C LEU A 88 1.15 0.27 10.70
N ASN A 89 1.18 1.21 11.65
CA ASN A 89 0.88 0.92 13.06
C ASN A 89 -0.60 0.56 13.26
N MET A 90 -1.45 1.06 12.37
CA MET A 90 -2.89 0.92 12.46
C MET A 90 -3.38 -0.49 12.05
N PHE A 91 -2.53 -1.31 11.41
CA PHE A 91 -2.84 -2.71 11.12
C PHE A 91 -2.67 -3.66 12.32
N MET A 92 -2.30 -3.14 13.50
CA MET A 92 -2.37 -3.89 14.75
C MET A 92 -3.84 -4.28 15.05
N PRO A 93 -4.13 -5.48 15.59
CA PRO A 93 -5.49 -5.93 15.88
C PRO A 93 -6.39 -4.93 16.62
N ILE A 94 -5.83 -4.14 17.56
CA ILE A 94 -6.59 -3.14 18.32
C ILE A 94 -6.68 -1.79 17.55
N GLY A 95 -5.69 -1.48 16.70
CA GLY A 95 -5.68 -0.27 15.87
C GLY A 95 -6.69 -0.31 14.72
N LEU A 96 -6.96 -1.50 14.18
CA LEU A 96 -7.91 -1.70 13.08
C LEU A 96 -9.33 -1.27 13.45
N ASP A 97 -9.80 -1.59 14.67
CA ASP A 97 -11.14 -1.18 15.12
C ASP A 97 -11.27 0.34 15.21
N CYS A 98 -10.22 1.02 15.70
CA CYS A 98 -10.15 2.48 15.73
C CYS A 98 -10.15 3.06 14.31
N TRP A 99 -9.40 2.45 13.40
CA TRP A 99 -9.30 2.89 12.01
C TRP A 99 -10.61 2.76 11.25
N ILE A 100 -11.31 1.64 11.43
CA ILE A 100 -12.61 1.40 10.80
C ILE A 100 -13.62 2.44 11.26
N ASP A 101 -13.68 2.76 12.56
CA ASP A 101 -14.57 3.82 13.06
C ASP A 101 -14.17 5.21 12.58
N ASN A 102 -12.89 5.44 12.28
CA ASN A 102 -12.42 6.68 11.70
C ASN A 102 -12.83 6.80 10.23
N ILE A 103 -12.46 5.84 9.38
CA ILE A 103 -12.60 5.93 7.92
C ILE A 103 -14.02 5.66 7.40
N ARG A 104 -14.93 5.19 8.26
CA ARG A 104 -16.31 4.92 7.84
C ARG A 104 -17.01 6.19 7.35
N ILE A 105 -17.83 6.01 6.32
CA ILE A 105 -18.70 7.04 5.77
C ILE A 105 -20.14 6.81 6.23
N VAL A 106 -20.84 7.88 6.54
CA VAL A 106 -22.26 7.85 6.91
C VAL A 106 -23.09 8.23 5.69
N TYR A 107 -23.91 7.30 5.22
CA TYR A 107 -24.76 7.53 4.06
C TYR A 107 -26.16 8.00 4.47
N ASN A 108 -26.55 9.18 4.02
CA ASN A 108 -27.91 9.68 4.19
C ASN A 108 -28.77 9.28 2.97
N ARG A 109 -29.73 8.38 3.18
CA ARG A 109 -30.60 7.85 2.11
C ARG A 109 -31.51 8.91 1.50
N THR A 110 -31.99 9.87 2.30
CA THR A 110 -32.93 10.92 1.86
C THR A 110 -32.23 11.94 0.97
N THR A 111 -31.05 12.41 1.37
CA THR A 111 -30.28 13.39 0.59
C THR A 111 -29.37 12.75 -0.46
N ARG A 112 -29.22 11.42 -0.43
CA ARG A 112 -28.32 10.62 -1.28
C ARG A 112 -26.85 11.04 -1.17
N LYS A 113 -26.45 11.66 -0.06
CA LYS A 113 -25.07 12.14 0.19
C LYS A 113 -24.37 11.27 1.24
N ALA A 114 -23.07 11.08 1.04
CA ALA A 114 -22.18 10.52 2.05
C ALA A 114 -21.50 11.66 2.83
N THR A 115 -21.44 11.53 4.14
CA THR A 115 -20.68 12.43 5.02
C THR A 115 -19.64 11.63 5.78
N ASN A 116 -18.61 12.31 6.27
CA ASN A 116 -17.61 11.68 7.13
C ASN A 116 -18.23 11.16 8.43
N ALA A 117 -17.49 10.33 9.16
CA ALA A 117 -17.86 9.94 10.51
C ALA A 117 -18.01 11.18 11.43
N PRO A 118 -18.87 11.10 12.45
CA PRO A 118 -19.03 12.19 13.41
C PRO A 118 -17.71 12.47 14.14
N GLY A 119 -17.41 13.75 14.33
CA GLY A 119 -16.15 14.18 14.96
C GLY A 119 -14.97 14.31 14.00
N TRP A 120 -15.21 14.31 12.69
CA TRP A 120 -14.22 14.80 11.73
C TRP A 120 -14.27 16.33 11.71
N MET A 121 -13.10 16.96 11.86
CA MET A 121 -12.90 18.42 11.76
C MET A 121 -12.04 18.75 10.55
#